data_AF-A0A5N0HR28-F1
#
_entry.id   AF-A0A5N0HR28-F1
#
_cell.length_a   1.000
_cell.length_b   1.000
_cell.length_c   1.000
_cell.angle_alpha   90.00
_cell.angle_beta   90.00
_cell.angle_gamma   90.00
#
_symmetry.space_group_name_H-M   'P 1'
#
loop_
_entity.id
_entity.type
_entity.pdbx_description
1 polymer ?
#
loop_
_entity_poly.entity_id
_entity_poly.type
_entity_poly.pdbx_seq_one_letter_code
_entity_poly.pdbx_strand_id
1 'polypeptide(L)'
;MALTLGIDVAVRAAHQATLARDGKTVWRGRKFLTRPDELERVWADVGAEDPGELTVVLEPTRNAWIVMAEWFRRRGAKVVMVPTTQSADLRKYYS
;
A
#
# COMPACT_ATOMS: atom_id res chain seq x y z
N MET A 1 0.72 -13.39 -12.57
CA MET A 1 1.90 -13.32 -11.66
C MET A 1 1.52 -12.41 -10.50
N ALA A 2 1.92 -12.66 -9.26
CA ALA A 2 1.34 -11.93 -8.13
C ALA A 2 2.12 -10.66 -7.81
N LEU A 3 1.50 -9.48 -8.01
CA LEU A 3 2.03 -8.19 -7.57
C LEU A 3 1.43 -7.81 -6.22
N THR A 4 2.30 -7.44 -5.28
CA THR A 4 1.89 -6.99 -3.94
C THR A 4 2.50 -5.64 -3.63
N LEU A 5 1.66 -4.64 -3.41
CA LEU A 5 2.05 -3.31 -2.97
C LEU A 5 1.73 -3.15 -1.48
N GLY A 6 2.76 -3.20 -0.63
CA GLY A 6 2.62 -2.90 0.79
C GLY A 6 2.76 -1.40 1.05
N ILE A 7 1.83 -0.81 1.81
CA ILE A 7 1.83 0.62 2.15
C ILE A 7 1.71 0.78 3.66
N ASP A 8 2.72 1.42 4.25
CA ASP A 8 2.64 1.97 5.60
C ASP A 8 1.97 3.35 5.53
N VAL A 9 0.83 3.46 6.20
CA VAL A 9 -0.03 4.64 6.14
C VAL A 9 0.35 5.63 7.23
N ALA A 10 0.83 6.81 6.84
CA ALA A 10 1.02 7.93 7.75
C ALA A 10 -0.19 8.90 7.80
N VAL A 11 -0.35 9.61 8.92
CA VAL A 11 -1.39 10.66 9.08
C VAL A 11 -0.87 12.04 8.72
N ARG A 12 0.37 12.37 9.12
CA ARG A 12 0.99 13.70 8.93
C ARG A 12 2.27 13.66 8.10
N ALA A 13 2.84 12.47 7.90
CA ALA A 13 4.04 12.28 7.10
C ALA A 13 3.65 11.64 5.74
N ALA A 14 4.64 11.49 4.86
CA ALA A 14 4.46 10.71 3.65
C ALA A 14 4.21 9.23 4.00
N HIS A 15 3.32 8.59 3.25
CA HIS A 15 3.19 7.14 3.22
C HIS A 15 4.48 6.54 2.66
N GLN A 16 4.74 5.28 3.00
CA GLN A 16 5.87 4.54 2.46
C GLN A 16 5.40 3.26 1.81
N ALA A 17 5.77 3.05 0.55
CA ALA A 17 5.41 1.88 -0.23
C ALA A 17 6.60 0.96 -0.52
N THR A 18 6.29 -0.33 -0.65
CA THR A 18 7.17 -1.38 -1.14
C THR A 18 6.39 -2.24 -2.13
N LEU A 19 6.97 -2.47 -3.31
CA LEU A 19 6.42 -3.38 -4.31
C LEU A 19 7.18 -4.70 -4.29
N ALA A 20 6.44 -5.79 -4.30
CA ALA A 20 6.96 -7.12 -4.51
C ALA A 20 6.27 -7.80 -5.70
N ARG A 21 7.01 -8.67 -6.39
CA ARG A 21 6.52 -9.56 -7.43
C ARG A 21 6.93 -10.98 -7.07
N ASP A 22 5.95 -11.86 -6.97
CA ASP A 22 6.16 -13.28 -6.64
C ASP A 22 7.06 -13.47 -5.39
N GLY A 23 6.77 -12.66 -4.35
CA GLY A 23 7.49 -12.68 -3.06
C GLY A 23 8.85 -11.97 -3.06
N LYS A 24 9.35 -11.47 -4.18
CA LYS A 24 10.62 -10.74 -4.26
C LYS A 24 10.38 -9.24 -4.35
N THR A 25 11.14 -8.47 -3.57
CA THR A 25 11.07 -7.01 -3.62
C THR A 25 11.52 -6.51 -4.99
N VAL A 26 10.68 -5.71 -5.65
CA VAL A 26 11.00 -4.97 -6.88
C VAL A 26 11.60 -3.62 -6.51
N TRP A 27 10.92 -2.89 -5.61
CA TRP A 27 11.42 -1.64 -5.04
C TRP A 27 10.85 -1.41 -3.65
N ARG A 28 11.53 -0.58 -2.85
CA ARG A 28 11.17 -0.28 -1.45
C ARG A 28 11.37 1.20 -1.14
N GLY A 29 10.62 1.70 -0.16
CA GLY A 29 10.84 3.02 0.41
C GLY A 29 10.32 4.18 -0.44
N ARG A 30 9.42 3.92 -1.39
CA ARG A 30 8.83 4.99 -2.21
C ARG A 30 7.87 5.80 -1.34
N LYS A 31 8.19 7.09 -1.17
CA LYS A 31 7.40 8.01 -0.36
C LYS A 31 6.41 8.78 -1.22
N PHE A 32 5.20 8.96 -0.71
CA PHE A 32 4.15 9.71 -1.39
C PHE A 32 3.10 10.23 -0.40
N LEU A 33 2.38 11.28 -0.77
CA LEU A 33 1.21 11.80 -0.04
C LEU A 33 -0.09 11.33 -0.70
N THR A 34 -1.21 11.44 0.02
CA THR A 34 -2.56 11.23 -0.55
C THR A 34 -2.95 12.43 -1.44
N ARG A 35 -2.21 12.63 -2.54
CA ARG A 35 -2.50 13.61 -3.59
C ARG A 35 -2.72 12.88 -4.91
N PRO A 36 -3.66 13.32 -5.76
CA PRO A 36 -3.98 12.61 -7.00
C PRO A 36 -2.77 12.30 -7.88
N ASP A 37 -1.90 13.29 -8.11
CA ASP A 37 -0.69 13.16 -8.93
C ASP A 37 0.34 12.19 -8.33
N GLU A 38 0.52 12.21 -7.02
CA GLU A 38 1.44 11.28 -6.34
C GLU A 38 0.89 9.84 -6.33
N LEU A 39 -0.42 9.66 -6.21
CA LEU A 39 -1.07 8.36 -6.32
C LEU A 39 -0.97 7.80 -7.75
N GLU A 40 -1.19 8.62 -8.78
CA GLU A 40 -1.00 8.23 -10.18
C GLU A 40 0.45 7.82 -10.45
N ARG A 41 1.42 8.53 -9.88
CA ARG A 41 2.83 8.17 -10.00
C ARG A 41 3.11 6.79 -9.41
N VAL A 42 2.63 6.52 -8.19
CA VAL A 42 2.79 5.20 -7.55
C VAL A 42 2.12 4.11 -8.39
N TRP A 43 0.93 4.37 -8.94
CA TRP A 43 0.23 3.43 -9.80
C TRP A 43 0.99 3.10 -11.09
N ALA A 44 1.50 4.12 -11.79
CA ALA A 44 2.35 3.92 -12.96
C ALA A 44 3.62 3.12 -12.62
N ASP A 45 4.22 3.42 -11.47
CA ASP A 45 5.41 2.75 -10.96
C ASP A 45 5.21 1.27 -10.56
N VAL A 46 3.96 0.83 -10.35
CA VAL A 46 3.63 -0.58 -10.14
C VAL A 46 3.76 -1.38 -11.43
N GLY A 47 3.39 -0.79 -12.57
CA GLY A 47 3.46 -1.44 -13.88
C GLY A 47 2.58 -2.69 -14.00
N ALA A 48 1.42 -2.72 -13.33
CA ALA A 48 0.47 -3.81 -13.46
C ALA A 48 -0.23 -3.75 -14.83
N GLU A 49 -0.17 -4.83 -15.60
CA GLU A 49 -0.86 -4.96 -16.89
C GLU A 49 -2.37 -5.15 -16.70
N ASP A 50 -2.75 -5.99 -15.73
CA ASP A 50 -4.12 -6.14 -15.25
C ASP A 50 -4.21 -5.64 -13.79
N PRO A 51 -5.01 -4.61 -13.51
CA PRO A 51 -5.29 -4.16 -12.15
C PRO A 51 -5.71 -5.26 -11.17
N GLY A 52 -6.43 -6.28 -11.65
CA GLY A 52 -6.93 -7.39 -10.83
C GLY A 52 -5.82 -8.27 -10.24
N GLU A 53 -4.63 -8.25 -10.83
CA GLU A 53 -3.45 -8.98 -10.32
C GLU A 53 -2.73 -8.24 -9.17
N LEU A 54 -3.04 -6.95 -8.96
CA LEU A 54 -2.44 -6.16 -7.90
C LEU A 54 -3.19 -6.37 -6.57
N THR A 55 -2.46 -6.89 -5.57
CA THR A 55 -2.88 -6.85 -4.17
C THR A 55 -2.22 -5.68 -3.45
N VAL A 56 -3.00 -4.73 -2.98
CA VAL A 56 -2.55 -3.63 -2.13
C VAL A 56 -2.78 -4.00 -0.67
N VAL A 57 -1.71 -4.08 0.12
CA VAL A 57 -1.75 -4.35 1.55
C VAL A 57 -1.53 -3.05 2.30
N LEU A 58 -2.51 -2.63 3.10
CA LEU A 58 -2.44 -1.41 3.90
C LEU A 58 -2.23 -1.77 5.38
N GLU A 59 -1.19 -1.21 6.00
CA GLU A 59 -1.12 -1.12 7.47
C GLU A 59 -2.02 0.05 7.91
N PRO A 60 -3.20 -0.19 8.52
CA PRO A 60 -4.13 0.89 8.87
C PRO A 60 -3.55 1.82 9.93
N THR A 61 -3.57 3.11 9.63
CA THR A 61 -3.39 4.16 10.65
C THR A 61 -4.61 5.06 10.72
N ARG A 62 -5.35 4.97 11.83
CA ARG A 62 -6.60 5.72 12.08
C ARG A 62 -7.56 5.60 10.89
N ASN A 63 -8.04 6.72 10.35
CA ASN A 63 -8.95 6.77 9.20
C ASN A 63 -8.23 7.14 7.88
N ALA A 64 -6.91 7.39 7.91
CA ALA A 64 -6.17 7.84 6.73
C ALA A 64 -6.15 6.79 5.60
N TRP A 65 -6.32 5.51 5.94
CA TRP A 65 -6.34 4.41 4.98
C TRP A 65 -7.57 4.43 4.05
N ILE A 66 -8.69 5.03 4.45
CA ILE A 66 -9.97 4.94 3.73
C ILE A 66 -9.83 5.50 2.31
N VAL A 67 -9.19 6.67 2.17
CA VAL A 67 -9.04 7.34 0.88
C VAL A 67 -8.16 6.50 -0.07
N MET A 68 -7.06 5.94 0.43
CA MET A 68 -6.18 5.09 -0.38
C MET A 68 -6.88 3.78 -0.78
N ALA A 69 -7.54 3.12 0.17
CA ALA A 69 -8.25 1.87 -0.11
C ALA A 69 -9.28 2.06 -1.23
N GLU A 70 -10.10 3.11 -1.15
CA GLU A 70 -11.09 3.39 -2.18
C GLU A 70 -10.45 3.79 -3.52
N TRP A 71 -9.36 4.55 -3.50
CA TRP A 71 -8.66 4.95 -4.72
C TRP A 71 -8.12 3.75 -5.51
N PHE A 72 -7.52 2.78 -4.82
CA PHE A 72 -7.01 1.54 -5.43
C PHE A 72 -8.13 0.59 -5.85
N ARG A 73 -9.18 0.42 -5.01
CA ARG A 73 -10.36 -0.40 -5.36
C ARG A 73 -11.04 0.07 -6.64
N ARG A 74 -11.22 1.38 -6.80
CA ARG A 74 -11.83 1.98 -8.01
C ARG A 74 -11.05 1.71 -9.30
N ARG A 75 -9.76 1.37 -9.19
CA ARG A 75 -8.91 0.99 -10.32
C ARG A 75 -8.89 -0.50 -10.59
N GLY A 76 -9.58 -1.31 -9.78
CA GLY A 76 -9.67 -2.76 -9.95
C GLY A 76 -8.68 -3.55 -9.08
N ALA A 77 -7.85 -2.89 -8.28
CA ALA A 77 -6.92 -3.59 -7.40
C ALA A 77 -7.63 -4.23 -6.20
N LYS A 78 -7.12 -5.38 -5.76
CA LYS A 78 -7.55 -6.03 -4.51
C LYS A 78 -6.90 -5.31 -3.33
N VAL A 79 -7.70 -4.78 -2.41
CA VAL A 79 -7.18 -4.12 -1.20
C VAL A 79 -7.40 -4.99 0.03
N VAL A 80 -6.32 -5.29 0.73
CA VAL A 80 -6.28 -6.04 1.99
C VAL A 80 -5.81 -5.11 3.11
N MET A 81 -6.54 -5.10 4.22
CA MET A 81 -6.16 -4.37 5.44
C MET A 81 -5.49 -5.34 6.41
N VAL A 82 -4.32 -4.97 6.95
CA VAL A 82 -3.74 -5.71 8.08
C VAL A 82 -4.56 -5.42 9.33
N PRO A 83 -5.03 -6.43 10.09
CA PRO A 83 -5.75 -6.19 11.33
C PRO A 83 -4.92 -5.34 12.30
N THR A 84 -5.53 -4.30 12.87
CA THR A 84 -4.85 -3.36 13.78
C THR A 84 -4.25 -4.03 15.01
N THR A 85 -4.82 -5.15 15.47
CA THR A 85 -4.26 -5.99 16.53
C THR A 85 -2.91 -6.56 16.14
N GLN A 86 -2.78 -7.09 14.91
CA GLN A 86 -1.50 -7.59 14.39
C GLN A 86 -0.48 -6.45 14.22
N SER A 87 -0.89 -5.28 13.74
CA SER A 87 0.02 -4.14 13.59
C SER A 87 0.55 -3.61 14.93
N ALA A 88 -0.30 -3.51 15.95
CA ALA A 88 0.10 -3.07 17.29
C ALA A 88 1.02 -4.09 17.98
N ASP A 89 0.73 -5.38 17.84
CA ASP A 89 1.54 -6.45 18.41
C ASP A 89 2.90 -6.56 17.72
N LEU A 90 2.97 -6.39 16.40
CA LEU A 90 4.24 -6.31 15.67
C LEU A 90 5.11 -5.14 16.15
N ARG A 91 4.53 -3.96 16.39
CA ARG A 91 5.28 -2.81 16.94
C ARG A 91 5.88 -3.12 18.31
N LYS A 92 5.15 -3.81 19.18
CA LYS A 92 5.66 -4.23 20.51
C LYS A 92 6.75 -5.29 20.41
N TYR A 93 6.71 -6.15 19.39
CA TYR A 93 7.71 -7.21 19.21
C TYR A 93 9.05 -6.69 18.67
N TYR A 94 9.03 -5.64 17.85
CA TYR A 94 10.24 -5.05 17.24
C TYR A 94 10.81 -3.83 17.99
N SER A 95 10.19 -3.41 19.10
CA SER A 95 10.67 -2.37 20.01
C SER A 95 11.38 -2.95 21.22
#